data_AF-A0A0M2K8L7-F1
#
_entry.id   AF-A0A0M2K8L7-F1
#
_cell.length_a   1.000
_cell.length_b   1.000
_cell.length_c   1.000
_cell.angle_alpha   90.00
_cell.angle_beta   90.00
_cell.angle_gamma   90.00
#
_symmetry.space_group_name_H-M   'P 1'
#
loop_
_entity.id
_entity.type
_entity.pdbx_description
1 polymer ?
#
loop_
_entity_poly.entity_id
_entity_poly.type
_entity_poly.pdbx_seq_one_letter_code
_entity_poly.pdbx_strand_id
1 'polypeptide(L)'
;MSKEKQFVEDMIRCRGIDFARLGMMVEVYGEPGTIVGMNGSANLDVVFVNQLKYGKKKHNCHPTCGVKYFDAEGNIIADYTKNGSY
;
A
#
# COMPACT_ATOMS: atom_id res chain seq x y z
N MET A 1 -8.18 12.33 -16.59
CA MET A 1 -7.34 12.16 -15.39
C MET A 1 -6.41 10.97 -15.63
N SER A 2 -5.13 11.01 -15.26
CA SER A 2 -4.28 9.81 -15.32
C SER A 2 -4.63 8.83 -14.19
N LYS A 3 -4.24 7.55 -14.35
CA LYS A 3 -4.46 6.52 -13.33
C LYS A 3 -3.76 6.89 -12.01
N GLU A 4 -2.55 7.41 -12.09
CA GLU A 4 -1.73 7.83 -10.95
C GLU A 4 -2.39 8.98 -10.20
N LYS A 5 -2.89 9.99 -10.93
CA LYS A 5 -3.55 11.14 -10.33
C LYS A 5 -4.86 10.73 -9.63
N GLN A 6 -5.67 9.89 -10.28
CA GLN A 6 -6.90 9.36 -9.68
C GLN A 6 -6.61 8.56 -8.40
N PHE A 7 -5.58 7.71 -8.41
CA PHE A 7 -5.17 6.95 -7.23
C PHE A 7 -4.82 7.87 -6.05
N VAL A 8 -4.03 8.92 -6.29
CA VAL A 8 -3.66 9.88 -5.23
C VAL A 8 -4.89 10.60 -4.69
N GLU A 9 -5.76 11.10 -5.57
CA GLU A 9 -6.99 11.79 -5.16
C GLU A 9 -7.92 10.88 -4.34
N ASP A 10 -8.05 9.61 -4.70
CA ASP A 10 -8.87 8.64 -3.97
C ASP A 10 -8.26 8.22 -2.63
N MET A 11 -6.93 8.07 -2.55
CA MET A 11 -6.25 7.79 -1.27
C MET A 11 -6.41 8.96 -0.28
N ILE A 12 -6.31 10.20 -0.77
CA ILE A 12 -6.57 11.40 0.05
C ILE A 12 -8.04 11.40 0.50
N ARG A 13 -8.97 11.29 -0.45
CA ARG A 13 -10.42 11.38 -0.18
C ARG A 13 -10.94 10.29 0.76
N CYS A 14 -10.51 9.04 0.57
CA CYS A 14 -11.07 7.89 1.28
C CYS A 14 -10.30 7.54 2.56
N ARG A 15 -9.00 7.87 2.63
CA ARG A 15 -8.11 7.41 3.70
C ARG A 15 -7.31 8.53 4.38
N GLY A 16 -7.33 9.75 3.85
CA GLY A 16 -6.49 10.84 4.34
C GLY A 16 -5.00 10.59 4.11
N ILE A 17 -4.64 9.76 3.13
CA ILE A 17 -3.25 9.40 2.82
C ILE A 17 -2.85 10.12 1.54
N ASP A 18 -2.00 11.14 1.67
CA ASP A 18 -1.53 11.99 0.58
C ASP A 18 -0.14 11.61 0.04
N PHE A 19 0.55 10.69 0.70
CA PHE A 19 1.90 10.22 0.33
C PHE A 19 1.92 8.94 -0.50
N ALA A 20 0.86 8.11 -0.46
CA ALA A 20 0.86 6.83 -1.19
C ALA A 20 0.89 7.05 -2.72
N ARG A 21 1.71 6.27 -3.43
CA ARG A 21 1.84 6.32 -4.90
C ARG A 21 1.79 4.92 -5.50
N LEU A 22 1.32 4.82 -6.75
CA LEU A 22 1.53 3.59 -7.54
C LEU A 22 3.04 3.37 -7.73
N GLY A 23 3.48 2.12 -7.61
CA GLY A 23 4.90 1.75 -7.67
C GLY A 23 5.65 1.90 -6.34
N MET A 24 5.03 2.47 -5.30
CA MET A 24 5.64 2.60 -3.97
C MET A 24 5.83 1.23 -3.31
N MET A 25 6.96 1.05 -2.65
CA MET A 25 7.24 -0.11 -1.80
C MET A 25 6.47 -0.01 -0.49
N VAL A 26 5.89 -1.12 -0.07
CA VAL A 26 5.27 -1.31 1.23
C VAL A 26 5.71 -2.63 1.85
N GLU A 27 5.64 -2.71 3.16
CA GLU A 27 5.75 -3.97 3.92
C GLU A 27 4.39 -4.19 4.59
N VAL A 28 3.73 -5.31 4.31
CA VAL A 28 2.42 -5.65 4.90
C VAL A 28 2.59 -6.89 5.76
N TYR A 29 2.42 -6.76 7.07
CA TYR A 29 2.68 -7.80 8.08
C TYR A 29 4.05 -8.47 7.93
N GLY A 30 5.09 -7.68 7.65
CA GLY A 30 6.46 -8.17 7.44
C GLY A 30 6.78 -8.63 6.02
N GLU A 31 5.83 -8.56 5.09
CA GLU A 31 6.00 -9.05 3.72
C GLU A 31 6.12 -7.89 2.73
N PRO A 32 7.26 -7.74 2.03
CA PRO A 32 7.47 -6.63 1.11
C PRO A 32 6.67 -6.80 -0.18
N GLY A 33 6.15 -5.70 -0.71
CA GLY A 33 5.40 -5.65 -1.95
C GLY A 33 5.34 -4.26 -2.56
N THR A 34 4.70 -4.17 -3.72
CA THR A 34 4.53 -2.93 -4.49
C THR A 34 3.06 -2.60 -4.65
N ILE A 35 2.68 -1.34 -4.41
CA ILE A 35 1.33 -0.84 -4.69
C ILE A 35 1.11 -0.78 -6.20
N VAL A 36 0.09 -1.47 -6.70
CA VAL A 36 -0.29 -1.47 -8.13
C VAL A 36 -1.68 -0.87 -8.40
N GLY A 37 -2.41 -0.53 -7.35
CA GLY A 37 -3.74 0.06 -7.42
C GLY A 37 -4.44 0.10 -6.07
N MET A 38 -5.77 0.25 -6.13
CA MET A 38 -6.68 0.11 -5.02
C MET A 38 -8.00 -0.51 -5.50
N ASN A 39 -8.74 -1.14 -4.59
CA ASN A 39 -10.08 -1.65 -4.87
C ASN A 39 -11.20 -0.65 -4.47
N GLY A 40 -12.46 -1.01 -4.71
CA GLY A 40 -13.62 -0.16 -4.45
C GLY A 40 -13.83 0.24 -2.98
N SER A 41 -13.20 -0.45 -2.04
CA SER A 41 -13.20 -0.11 -0.60
C SER A 41 -11.98 0.72 -0.19
N ALA A 42 -11.24 1.26 -1.16
CA ALA A 42 -10.01 2.02 -0.95
C ALA A 42 -8.95 1.27 -0.12
N ASN A 43 -8.89 -0.06 -0.27
CA ASN A 43 -7.74 -0.84 0.17
C ASN A 43 -6.71 -0.92 -0.95
N LEU A 44 -5.44 -1.07 -0.59
CA LEU A 44 -4.35 -1.21 -1.55
C LEU A 44 -4.43 -2.53 -2.28
N ASP A 45 -4.18 -2.50 -3.58
CA ASP A 45 -3.79 -3.67 -4.36
C ASP A 45 -2.27 -3.78 -4.33
N VAL A 46 -1.73 -4.82 -3.69
CA VAL A 46 -0.30 -5.06 -3.52
C VAL A 46 0.14 -6.32 -4.25
N VAL A 47 1.22 -6.25 -5.02
CA VAL A 47 1.91 -7.44 -5.54
C VAL A 47 3.13 -7.69 -4.66
N PHE A 48 3.13 -8.83 -3.95
CA PHE A 48 4.23 -9.20 -3.06
C PHE A 48 5.47 -9.67 -3.84
N VAL A 49 6.64 -9.37 -3.28
CA VAL A 49 7.94 -9.76 -3.85
C VAL A 49 8.10 -11.29 -3.83
N ASN A 50 7.67 -11.95 -2.76
CA ASN A 50 7.72 -13.41 -2.65
C ASN A 50 6.60 -14.08 -3.48
N GLN A 51 6.83 -14.16 -4.80
CA GLN A 51 5.88 -14.75 -5.73
C GLN A 51 5.69 -16.26 -5.57
N LEU A 52 6.63 -16.97 -4.93
CA LEU A 52 6.45 -18.39 -4.59
C LEU A 52 5.35 -18.59 -3.55
N LYS A 53 5.27 -17.69 -2.56
CA LYS A 53 4.25 -17.72 -1.50
C LYS A 53 2.92 -17.11 -1.96
N TYR A 54 2.96 -15.98 -2.65
CA TYR A 54 1.77 -15.16 -2.92
C TYR A 54 1.26 -15.26 -4.37
N GLY A 55 2.03 -15.87 -5.27
CA GLY A 55 1.79 -15.82 -6.71
C GLY A 55 2.07 -14.43 -7.31
N LYS A 56 1.73 -14.26 -8.59
CA LYS A 56 1.90 -13.00 -9.35
C LYS A 56 0.70 -12.05 -9.27
N LYS A 57 -0.33 -12.42 -8.52
CA LYS A 57 -1.58 -11.66 -8.42
C LYS A 57 -1.46 -10.52 -7.41
N LYS A 58 -2.32 -9.52 -7.56
CA LYS A 58 -2.52 -8.49 -6.55
C LYS A 58 -3.31 -9.03 -5.36
N HIS A 59 -3.00 -8.50 -4.18
CA HIS A 59 -3.62 -8.84 -2.91
C HIS A 59 -4.22 -7.60 -2.27
N ASN A 60 -5.34 -7.79 -1.58
CA ASN A 60 -6.09 -6.74 -0.90
C ASN A 60 -5.46 -6.44 0.46
N CYS A 61 -4.93 -5.24 0.67
CA CYS A 61 -4.25 -4.84 1.90
C CYS A 61 -4.88 -3.56 2.48
N HIS A 62 -5.31 -3.61 3.75
CA HIS A 62 -5.84 -2.41 4.41
C HIS A 62 -4.71 -1.40 4.62
N PRO A 63 -4.85 -0.12 4.21
CA PRO A 63 -3.74 0.81 4.11
C PRO A 63 -3.12 1.20 5.47
N THR A 64 -3.82 0.94 6.58
CA THR A 64 -3.38 1.31 7.94
C THR A 64 -3.37 0.12 8.91
N CYS A 65 -3.37 -1.13 8.42
CA CYS A 65 -3.35 -2.30 9.28
C CYS A 65 -2.12 -3.16 9.01
N GLY A 66 -1.09 -3.02 9.86
CA GLY A 66 0.15 -3.79 9.71
C GLY A 66 0.99 -3.38 8.50
N VAL A 67 0.88 -2.12 8.04
CA VAL A 67 1.57 -1.64 6.84
C VAL A 67 2.67 -0.64 7.19
N LYS A 68 3.85 -0.77 6.57
CA LYS A 68 4.87 0.29 6.48
C LYS A 68 4.97 0.79 5.04
N TYR A 69 5.17 2.09 4.88
CA TYR A 69 5.40 2.74 3.59
C TYR A 69 6.82 3.29 3.54
N PHE A 70 7.44 3.18 2.38
CA PHE A 70 8.82 3.58 2.17
C PHE A 70 8.92 4.66 1.08
N ASP A 71 9.88 5.57 1.22
CA ASP A 71 10.30 6.44 0.13
C ASP A 71 11.20 5.70 -0.87
N ALA A 72 11.71 6.41 -1.88
CA ALA A 72 12.57 5.84 -2.92
C ALA A 72 13.96 5.46 -2.42
N GLU A 73 14.40 5.97 -1.26
CA GLU A 73 15.68 5.65 -0.62
C GLU A 73 15.54 4.47 0.35
N GLY A 74 14.31 4.00 0.60
CA GLY A 74 14.01 2.91 1.53
C GLY A 74 13.82 3.38 2.97
N ASN A 75 13.68 4.69 3.23
CA ASN A 75 13.34 5.19 4.55
C ASN A 75 11.84 4.99 4.82
N ILE A 76 11.47 4.69 6.05
CA ILE A 76 10.07 4.58 6.46
C ILE A 76 9.45 5.98 6.53
N ILE A 77 8.37 6.21 5.78
CA ILE A 77 7.62 7.48 5.80
C ILE A 77 6.29 7.37 6.55
N ALA A 78 5.80 6.15 6.77
CA ALA A 78 4.67 5.87 7.66
C ALA A 78 4.73 4.42 8.17
N ASP A 79 4.41 4.21 9.46
CA ASP A 79 4.40 2.90 10.11
C ASP A 79 3.08 2.68 10.87
N TYR A 80 2.26 1.74 10.38
CA TYR A 80 0.99 1.30 10.97
C TYR A 80 1.08 -0.10 11.59
N THR A 81 2.27 -0.57 11.95
CA THR A 81 2.48 -1.90 12.56
C THR A 81 2.28 -1.91 14.07
N LYS A 82 2.43 -0.76 14.74
CA LYS A 82 2.52 -0.71 16.22
C LYS A 82 1.23 -0.37 16.97
N ASN A 83 0.10 -0.13 16.30
CA ASN A 83 -1.17 0.17 16.96
C ASN A 83 -2.30 -0.74 16.47
N GLY A 84 -2.10 -2.05 16.57
CA GLY A 84 -3.14 -3.05 16.40
C GLY A 84 -3.97 -3.20 17.68
N SER A 85 -4.90 -2.29 17.92
CA SER A 85 -6.04 -2.56 18.80
C SER A 85 -7.28 -2.06 18.08
N TYR A 86 -7.91 -2.97 17.33
CA TYR A 86 -9.34 -2.92 17.05
C TYR A 86 -10.07 -3.57 18.22
#